data_AF-K3VA62-F1
#
_entry.id   AF-K3VA62-F1
#
_cell.length_a   1.000
_cell.length_b   1.000
_cell.length_c   1.000
_cell.angle_alpha   90.00
_cell.angle_beta   90.00
_cell.angle_gamma   90.00
#
_symmetry.space_group_name_H-M   'P 1'
#
loop_
_entity.id
_entity.type
_entity.pdbx_description
1 polymer ?
#
loop_
_entity_poly.entity_id
_entity_poly.type
_entity_poly.pdbx_seq_one_letter_code
_entity_poly.pdbx_strand_id
1 'polypeptide(L)'
;MISSYKALIEAKCQSNPALLNLQAFLSASAISPHSEQIISQKFFSVGQRTTRTKLTTSQIAKEVHDNPQLNNATSHNKIGQILIVENISKETMAELGSCLDIDPMFFASHIHSAWRNLDSLSPKFCELPSQTKAQNFATFPYHRSLVFPDINREDYKLLRLLNIRRKVIVLPPIQGRRIGLAQHCCSVMIVPGRKNTWLGLVLVDSPMQDNYISFRGKQEMYIKTPCTTLFHGTPEGLQMSCILNLNTISRDRSLLEKLLESWESSAQDFAQNDLNLKTLSYYPLRLIATEWVNYIEVVRVSLRNNSSPPSNTTASPEDLERIKSAVTSASSWPRRVASSTVSLRRSVLFIKKHSRLDDNSTNWEALRDDYEYITASLVQHGEQLQTSVLSVTMFLQLLESRRVSSETKHVSRLTVLALTFVPLSFVSSLFSMNEVFSPGGPLFWVYFVVATPLLITVFILARSSQWGSVFIYNRVKGFPSG
;
A
#
# COMPACT_ATOMS: atom_id res chain seq x y z
N MET A 1 -30.67 22.29 1.10
CA MET A 1 -30.42 21.12 0.24
C MET A 1 -29.39 20.14 0.82
N ILE A 2 -28.31 20.60 1.47
CA ILE A 2 -27.26 19.73 2.08
C ILE A 2 -27.77 18.75 3.16
N SER A 3 -28.85 19.09 3.87
CA SER A 3 -29.42 18.26 4.95
C SER A 3 -30.08 16.96 4.46
N SER A 4 -30.60 16.93 3.24
CA SER A 4 -31.37 15.77 2.73
C SER A 4 -30.47 14.54 2.50
N TYR A 5 -29.32 14.74 1.85
CA TYR A 5 -28.43 13.62 1.52
C TYR A 5 -27.69 13.05 2.75
N LYS A 6 -27.34 13.91 3.72
CA LYS A 6 -26.77 13.44 4.99
C LYS A 6 -27.77 12.56 5.76
N ALA A 7 -29.03 12.97 5.85
CA ALA A 7 -30.09 12.18 6.48
C ALA A 7 -30.32 10.84 5.76
N LEU A 8 -30.27 10.82 4.42
CA LEU A 8 -30.34 9.59 3.63
C LEU A 8 -29.20 8.62 3.99
N ILE A 9 -27.97 9.12 4.08
CA ILE A 9 -26.81 8.30 4.47
C ILE A 9 -26.98 7.76 5.88
N GLU A 10 -27.41 8.58 6.84
CA GLU A 10 -27.65 8.16 8.22
C GLU A 10 -28.68 7.03 8.31
N ALA A 11 -29.78 7.12 7.55
CA ALA A 11 -30.77 6.06 7.47
C ALA A 11 -30.20 4.78 6.85
N LYS A 12 -29.46 4.88 5.73
CA LYS A 12 -28.84 3.71 5.09
C LYS A 12 -27.73 3.07 5.93
N CYS A 13 -26.99 3.84 6.73
CA CYS A 13 -25.93 3.34 7.62
C CYS A 13 -26.44 2.30 8.62
N GLN A 14 -27.68 2.42 9.10
CA GLN A 14 -28.28 1.44 10.02
C GLN A 14 -28.36 0.03 9.41
N SER A 15 -28.57 -0.04 8.09
CA SER A 15 -28.66 -1.30 7.34
C SER A 15 -27.34 -1.74 6.70
N ASN A 16 -26.38 -0.82 6.52
CA ASN A 16 -25.16 -1.08 5.76
C ASN A 16 -23.91 -0.48 6.45
N PRO A 17 -23.10 -1.30 7.15
CA PRO A 17 -21.90 -0.84 7.86
C PRO A 17 -20.82 -0.26 6.95
N ALA A 18 -20.86 -0.55 5.64
CA ALA A 18 -19.88 -0.04 4.68
C ALA A 18 -19.94 1.49 4.52
N LEU A 19 -21.07 2.11 4.87
CA LEU A 19 -21.31 3.55 4.77
C LEU A 19 -20.80 4.35 6.00
N LEU A 20 -20.39 3.67 7.09
CA LEU A 20 -19.96 4.33 8.32
C LEU A 20 -18.79 5.30 8.10
N ASN A 21 -17.84 4.96 7.22
CA ASN A 21 -16.72 5.84 6.89
C ASN A 21 -17.17 7.11 6.16
N LEU A 22 -18.18 7.00 5.30
CA LEU A 22 -18.75 8.13 4.56
C LEU A 22 -19.50 9.05 5.53
N GLN A 23 -20.29 8.48 6.44
CA GLN A 23 -20.98 9.25 7.48
C GLN A 23 -19.97 10.01 8.36
N ALA A 24 -18.93 9.33 8.86
CA ALA A 24 -17.88 9.96 9.67
C ALA A 24 -17.14 11.06 8.91
N PHE A 25 -16.92 10.87 7.60
CA PHE A 25 -16.29 11.89 6.76
C PHE A 25 -17.16 13.15 6.61
N LEU A 26 -18.46 12.98 6.38
CA LEU A 26 -19.41 14.09 6.21
C LEU A 26 -19.77 14.81 7.52
N SER A 27 -19.61 14.14 8.66
CA SER A 27 -19.84 14.72 10.00
C SER A 27 -18.59 15.35 10.63
N ALA A 28 -17.39 14.94 10.22
CA ALA A 28 -16.14 15.54 10.68
C ALA A 28 -16.09 17.05 10.35
N SER A 29 -15.50 17.84 11.24
CA SER A 29 -15.30 19.28 11.04
C SER A 29 -14.55 19.57 9.73
N ALA A 30 -14.86 20.71 9.11
CA ALA A 30 -14.18 21.15 7.90
C ALA A 30 -12.70 21.41 8.24
N ILE A 31 -11.82 20.58 7.70
CA ILE A 31 -10.41 20.96 7.55
C ILE A 31 -10.40 22.03 6.45
N SER A 32 -9.51 23.02 6.54
CA SER A 32 -9.37 24.06 5.52
C SER A 32 -9.45 23.44 4.11
N PRO A 33 -10.33 23.96 3.23
CA PRO A 33 -10.59 23.34 1.95
C PRO A 33 -9.31 23.38 1.12
N HIS A 34 -8.83 22.20 0.73
CA HIS A 34 -7.73 22.09 -0.23
C HIS A 34 -8.30 22.40 -1.61
N SER A 35 -7.45 22.83 -2.55
CA SER A 35 -7.87 23.22 -3.90
C SER A 35 -8.71 22.11 -4.55
N GLU A 36 -9.99 22.40 -4.75
CA GLU A 36 -10.94 21.57 -5.50
C GLU A 36 -11.06 22.15 -6.91
N GLN A 37 -11.16 21.29 -7.92
CA GLN A 37 -11.44 21.71 -9.29
C GLN A 37 -12.60 20.92 -9.86
N ILE A 38 -13.64 21.64 -10.29
CA ILE A 38 -14.81 21.05 -10.95
C ILE A 38 -14.81 21.54 -12.39
N ILE A 39 -14.78 20.61 -13.34
CA ILE A 39 -14.78 20.91 -14.76
C ILE A 39 -15.90 20.14 -15.43
N SER A 40 -16.71 20.88 -16.18
CA SER A 40 -17.73 20.33 -17.06
C SER A 40 -17.23 20.38 -18.50
N GLN A 41 -17.15 19.22 -19.15
CA GLN A 41 -16.87 19.09 -20.57
C GLN A 41 -18.17 18.75 -21.31
N LYS A 42 -18.61 19.65 -22.19
CA LYS A 42 -19.82 19.50 -23.01
C LYS A 42 -19.46 18.97 -24.39
N PHE A 43 -20.22 17.98 -24.83
CA PHE A 43 -20.11 17.35 -26.15
C PHE A 43 -21.29 17.75 -27.01
N PHE A 44 -21.01 18.07 -28.27
CA PHE A 44 -21.97 18.57 -29.24
C PHE A 44 -22.00 17.67 -30.48
N SER A 45 -23.06 17.79 -31.28
CA SER A 45 -23.20 17.04 -32.52
C SER A 45 -22.06 17.31 -33.52
N VAL A 46 -21.90 16.35 -34.44
CA VAL A 46 -20.78 16.26 -35.39
C VAL A 46 -20.41 17.61 -36.00
N GLY A 47 -19.15 18.02 -35.80
CA GLY A 47 -18.58 19.26 -36.35
C GLY A 47 -18.29 20.38 -35.33
N GLN A 48 -18.77 20.28 -34.09
CA GLN A 48 -18.49 21.25 -33.02
C GLN A 48 -17.43 20.76 -32.02
N ARG A 49 -16.50 21.64 -31.60
CA ARG A 49 -15.48 21.32 -30.58
C ARG A 49 -16.11 21.18 -29.20
N THR A 50 -15.54 20.31 -28.36
CA THR A 50 -15.95 20.19 -26.96
C THR A 50 -15.69 21.50 -26.21
N THR A 51 -16.62 21.93 -25.37
CA THR A 51 -16.46 23.13 -24.55
C THR A 51 -16.17 22.75 -23.10
N ARG A 52 -15.20 23.43 -22.48
CA ARG A 52 -14.81 23.23 -21.07
C ARG A 52 -15.27 24.41 -20.24
N THR A 53 -16.00 24.15 -19.16
CA THR A 53 -16.40 25.18 -18.18
C THR A 53 -15.90 24.77 -16.80
N LYS A 54 -15.17 25.68 -16.12
CA LYS A 54 -14.81 25.51 -14.72
C LYS A 54 -15.99 25.96 -13.86
N LEU A 55 -16.37 25.13 -12.90
CA LEU A 55 -17.54 25.35 -12.05
C LEU A 55 -17.13 25.53 -10.59
N THR A 56 -17.96 26.27 -9.86
CA THR A 56 -17.97 26.32 -8.40
C THR A 56 -19.08 25.41 -7.86
N THR A 57 -18.96 24.94 -6.62
CA THR A 57 -19.95 24.09 -5.95
C THR A 57 -21.38 24.63 -6.12
N SER A 58 -21.61 25.92 -5.86
CA SER A 58 -22.93 26.56 -6.01
C SER A 58 -23.48 26.63 -7.44
N GLN A 59 -22.66 26.38 -8.46
CA GLN A 59 -23.07 26.35 -9.86
C GLN A 59 -23.44 24.94 -10.32
N ILE A 60 -23.13 23.89 -9.54
CA ILE A 60 -23.44 22.50 -9.88
C ILE A 60 -24.93 22.32 -10.07
N ALA A 61 -25.75 22.74 -9.09
CA ALA A 61 -27.19 22.60 -9.19
C ALA A 61 -27.76 23.25 -10.45
N LYS A 62 -27.25 24.43 -10.84
CA LYS A 62 -27.68 25.16 -12.05
C LYS A 62 -27.25 24.43 -13.32
N GLU A 63 -25.98 24.06 -13.42
CA GLU A 63 -25.42 23.36 -14.59
C GLU A 63 -26.06 21.98 -14.80
N VAL A 64 -26.40 21.29 -13.70
CA VAL A 64 -27.09 20.02 -13.72
C VAL A 64 -28.57 20.23 -14.11
N HIS A 65 -29.26 21.20 -13.53
CA HIS A 65 -30.68 21.43 -13.79
C HIS A 65 -30.95 22.34 -15.00
N ASP A 66 -29.91 22.78 -15.73
CA ASP A 66 -30.03 23.71 -16.85
C ASP A 66 -31.10 23.20 -17.82
N ASN A 67 -32.22 23.91 -17.75
CA ASN A 67 -33.47 23.61 -18.40
C ASN A 67 -33.27 24.02 -19.87
N PRO A 68 -33.45 23.13 -20.85
CA PRO A 68 -33.22 23.44 -22.26
C PRO A 68 -34.10 24.57 -22.83
N GLN A 69 -35.01 25.14 -22.04
CA GLN A 69 -35.95 26.18 -22.45
C GLN A 69 -35.49 27.63 -22.19
N LEU A 70 -34.35 27.89 -21.53
CA LEU A 70 -33.98 29.27 -21.15
C LEU A 70 -32.57 29.72 -21.58
N ASN A 71 -32.04 29.24 -22.71
CA ASN A 71 -30.89 29.88 -23.34
C ASN A 71 -31.00 29.80 -24.87
N ASN A 72 -31.14 30.98 -25.48
CA ASN A 72 -31.29 31.19 -26.91
C ASN A 72 -30.13 30.59 -27.74
N ALA A 73 -30.48 29.99 -28.87
CA ALA A 73 -29.66 29.70 -30.07
C ALA A 73 -28.44 28.75 -29.98
N THR A 74 -27.96 28.32 -28.81
CA THR A 74 -26.73 27.46 -28.69
C THR A 74 -26.95 26.07 -28.08
N SER A 75 -28.16 25.78 -27.60
CA SER A 75 -28.53 24.60 -26.82
C SER A 75 -29.12 23.43 -27.65
N HIS A 76 -29.31 23.60 -28.96
CA HIS A 76 -29.99 22.61 -29.80
C HIS A 76 -29.13 21.40 -30.25
N ASN A 77 -27.81 21.41 -30.01
CA ASN A 77 -26.89 20.35 -30.48
C ASN A 77 -26.10 19.63 -29.37
N LYS A 78 -26.44 19.81 -28.09
CA LYS A 78 -25.72 19.12 -26.99
C LYS A 78 -26.09 17.63 -26.97
N ILE A 79 -25.09 16.76 -27.13
CA ILE A 79 -25.26 15.29 -27.06
C ILE A 79 -25.10 14.82 -25.61
N GLY A 80 -24.13 15.38 -24.89
CA GLY A 80 -23.82 14.90 -23.54
C GLY A 80 -22.82 15.77 -22.79
N GLN A 81 -22.53 15.37 -21.56
CA GLN A 81 -21.65 16.10 -20.66
C GLN A 81 -20.90 15.14 -19.75
N ILE A 82 -19.61 15.42 -19.53
CA ILE A 82 -18.79 14.77 -18.51
C ILE A 82 -18.46 15.81 -17.45
N LEU A 83 -18.85 15.54 -16.20
CA LEU A 83 -18.48 16.32 -15.03
C LEU A 83 -17.30 15.63 -14.34
N ILE A 84 -16.16 16.30 -14.29
CA ILE A 84 -14.96 15.82 -13.61
C ILE A 84 -14.77 16.66 -12.35
N VAL A 85 -14.59 15.98 -11.21
CA VAL A 85 -14.30 16.63 -9.93
C VAL A 85 -12.95 16.12 -9.42
N GLU A 86 -11.98 17.02 -9.33
CA GLU A 86 -10.69 16.77 -8.73
C GLU A 86 -10.68 17.20 -7.26
N ASN A 87 -10.22 16.30 -6.39
CA ASN A 87 -10.10 16.53 -4.94
C ASN A 87 -11.43 16.96 -4.29
N ILE A 88 -12.48 16.18 -4.54
CA ILE A 88 -13.85 16.46 -4.12
C ILE A 88 -13.97 16.82 -2.62
N SER A 89 -14.71 17.90 -2.32
CA SER A 89 -15.00 18.36 -0.96
C SER A 89 -16.27 17.72 -0.37
N LYS A 90 -16.48 17.88 0.95
CA LYS A 90 -17.65 17.33 1.66
C LYS A 90 -18.95 18.01 1.19
N GLU A 91 -18.85 19.30 0.92
CA GLU A 91 -19.93 20.16 0.44
C GLU A 91 -20.34 19.73 -0.98
N THR A 92 -19.36 19.58 -1.88
CA THR A 92 -19.60 19.12 -3.25
C THR A 92 -20.16 17.69 -3.29
N MET A 93 -19.69 16.77 -2.43
CA MET A 93 -20.30 15.43 -2.32
C MET A 93 -21.78 15.49 -1.95
N ALA A 94 -22.13 16.30 -0.93
CA ALA A 94 -23.50 16.41 -0.48
C ALA A 94 -24.41 17.07 -1.52
N GLU A 95 -23.90 18.07 -2.25
CA GLU A 95 -24.63 18.73 -3.33
C GLU A 95 -24.83 17.79 -4.53
N LEU A 96 -23.78 17.13 -5.02
CA LEU A 96 -23.89 16.15 -6.11
C LEU A 96 -24.81 15.00 -5.75
N GLY A 97 -24.68 14.47 -4.53
CA GLY A 97 -25.53 13.40 -4.03
C GLY A 97 -27.01 13.78 -4.01
N SER A 98 -27.32 15.00 -3.57
CA SER A 98 -28.70 15.52 -3.55
C SER A 98 -29.24 15.81 -4.95
N CYS A 99 -28.43 16.43 -5.82
CA CYS A 99 -28.87 16.89 -7.14
C CYS A 99 -29.02 15.76 -8.17
N LEU A 100 -28.24 14.68 -8.03
CA LEU A 100 -28.19 13.58 -9.00
C LEU A 100 -28.73 12.26 -8.44
N ASP A 101 -29.26 12.27 -7.20
CA ASP A 101 -29.74 11.08 -6.47
C ASP A 101 -28.73 9.91 -6.50
N ILE A 102 -27.47 10.22 -6.15
CA ILE A 102 -26.37 9.26 -6.23
C ILE A 102 -26.48 8.25 -5.09
N ASP A 103 -26.38 6.96 -5.40
CA ASP A 103 -26.27 5.93 -4.37
C ASP A 103 -25.02 6.16 -3.50
N PRO A 104 -25.14 6.29 -2.16
CA PRO A 104 -24.00 6.54 -1.26
C PRO A 104 -22.84 5.55 -1.38
N MET A 105 -23.09 4.35 -1.91
CA MET A 105 -22.04 3.36 -2.17
C MET A 105 -20.96 3.89 -3.11
N PHE A 106 -21.31 4.75 -4.08
CA PHE A 106 -20.34 5.37 -4.99
C PHE A 106 -19.30 6.21 -4.22
N PHE A 107 -19.75 7.11 -3.35
CA PHE A 107 -18.86 7.94 -2.53
C PHE A 107 -18.14 7.11 -1.47
N ALA A 108 -18.80 6.13 -0.86
CA ALA A 108 -18.17 5.23 0.11
C ALA A 108 -17.00 4.44 -0.52
N SER A 109 -17.20 3.88 -1.72
CA SER A 109 -16.16 3.18 -2.48
C SER A 109 -15.01 4.11 -2.89
N HIS A 110 -15.29 5.39 -3.20
CA HIS A 110 -14.26 6.39 -3.48
C HIS A 110 -13.44 6.80 -2.24
N ILE A 111 -14.08 6.97 -1.07
CA ILE A 111 -13.42 7.38 0.19
C ILE A 111 -12.65 6.24 0.84
N HIS A 112 -13.13 4.99 0.74
CA HIS A 112 -12.59 3.90 1.55
C HIS A 112 -11.08 3.64 1.37
N SER A 113 -10.48 4.00 0.23
CA SER A 113 -9.02 3.93 0.07
C SER A 113 -8.23 4.91 0.96
N ALA A 114 -8.89 5.80 1.72
CA ALA A 114 -8.30 6.82 2.57
C ALA A 114 -8.18 6.40 4.05
N TRP A 115 -9.20 5.75 4.61
CA TRP A 115 -9.33 5.46 6.04
C TRP A 115 -9.65 3.98 6.29
N ARG A 116 -9.02 3.37 7.30
CA ARG A 116 -9.39 2.03 7.80
C ARG A 116 -9.73 2.18 9.28
N ASN A 117 -11.01 2.19 9.60
CA ASN A 117 -11.48 1.89 10.95
C ASN A 117 -11.71 0.37 11.03
N LEU A 118 -11.38 -0.23 12.17
CA LEU A 118 -11.63 -1.66 12.40
C LEU A 118 -13.13 -1.98 12.40
N ASP A 119 -13.95 -0.99 12.76
CA ASP A 119 -15.39 -1.13 12.93
C ASP A 119 -16.19 -0.94 11.63
N SER A 120 -15.53 -0.59 10.51
CA SER A 120 -16.19 -0.39 9.23
C SER A 120 -15.79 -1.46 8.22
N LEU A 121 -16.81 -2.09 7.63
CA LEU A 121 -16.62 -3.01 6.52
C LEU A 121 -16.10 -2.22 5.32
N SER A 122 -15.14 -2.83 4.60
CA SER A 122 -14.69 -2.26 3.35
C SER A 122 -15.80 -2.37 2.31
N PRO A 123 -16.25 -1.28 1.66
CA PRO A 123 -17.13 -1.36 0.49
C PRO A 123 -16.59 -2.34 -0.54
N LYS A 124 -15.25 -2.43 -0.61
CA LYS A 124 -14.57 -3.41 -1.43
C LYS A 124 -15.02 -4.84 -1.14
N PHE A 125 -15.14 -5.26 0.11
CA PHE A 125 -15.51 -6.64 0.45
C PHE A 125 -17.04 -6.84 0.52
N CYS A 126 -17.82 -5.77 0.52
CA CYS A 126 -19.29 -5.82 0.54
C CYS A 126 -19.91 -5.92 -0.85
N GLU A 127 -19.22 -5.47 -1.90
CA GLU A 127 -19.69 -5.57 -3.28
C GLU A 127 -19.53 -7.00 -3.82
N LEU A 128 -20.65 -7.74 -3.84
CA LEU A 128 -20.70 -9.05 -4.48
C LEU A 128 -20.74 -8.90 -6.01
N PRO A 129 -20.15 -9.84 -6.79
CA PRO A 129 -20.18 -9.80 -8.25
C PRO A 129 -21.61 -9.72 -8.84
N SER A 130 -22.61 -10.25 -8.14
CA SER A 130 -24.02 -10.13 -8.52
C SER A 130 -24.55 -8.70 -8.40
N GLN A 131 -24.15 -7.96 -7.38
CA GLN A 131 -24.55 -6.57 -7.16
C GLN A 131 -23.84 -5.62 -8.12
N THR A 132 -22.55 -5.85 -8.37
CA THR A 132 -21.76 -5.08 -9.36
C THR A 132 -22.33 -5.19 -10.78
N LYS A 133 -23.17 -6.20 -11.09
CA LYS A 133 -23.87 -6.28 -12.38
C LYS A 133 -24.89 -5.16 -12.58
N ALA A 134 -25.61 -4.78 -11.53
CA ALA A 134 -26.65 -3.75 -11.58
C ALA A 134 -26.14 -2.31 -11.34
N GLN A 135 -24.86 -2.15 -10.99
CA GLN A 135 -24.28 -0.84 -10.71
C GLN A 135 -23.94 -0.07 -11.98
N ASN A 136 -24.23 1.24 -11.97
CA ASN A 136 -23.93 2.21 -13.02
C ASN A 136 -22.61 2.98 -12.76
N PHE A 137 -21.79 2.48 -11.84
CA PHE A 137 -20.52 3.11 -11.46
C PHE A 137 -19.42 2.06 -11.30
N ALA A 138 -18.17 2.52 -11.33
CA ALA A 138 -17.00 1.72 -11.03
C ALA A 138 -15.92 2.57 -10.36
N THR A 139 -15.17 1.95 -9.44
CA THR A 139 -14.08 2.59 -8.71
C THR A 139 -12.78 1.84 -8.94
N PHE A 140 -11.74 2.58 -9.36
CA PHE A 140 -10.42 2.07 -9.69
C PHE A 140 -9.38 2.67 -8.73
N PRO A 141 -9.13 2.02 -7.58
CA PRO A 141 -8.05 2.40 -6.69
C PRO A 141 -6.72 1.89 -7.26
N TYR A 142 -5.70 2.74 -7.25
CA TYR A 142 -4.37 2.41 -7.77
C TYR A 142 -3.27 3.04 -6.91
N HIS A 143 -2.02 2.65 -7.15
CA HIS A 143 -0.85 3.23 -6.50
C HIS A 143 0.04 3.91 -7.53
N ARG A 144 0.54 5.08 -7.19
CA ARG A 144 1.57 5.78 -7.95
C ARG A 144 2.93 5.60 -7.27
N SER A 145 3.93 5.20 -8.07
CA SER A 145 5.31 5.02 -7.63
C SER A 145 6.06 6.36 -7.67
N LEU A 146 6.60 6.77 -6.53
CA LEU A 146 7.30 8.04 -6.34
C LEU A 146 8.74 7.79 -5.89
N VAL A 147 9.63 8.73 -6.17
CA VAL A 147 11.00 8.78 -5.62
C VAL A 147 11.11 10.01 -4.73
N PHE A 148 11.61 9.77 -3.52
CA PHE A 148 11.90 10.79 -2.53
C PHE A 148 13.43 10.90 -2.39
N PRO A 149 14.05 12.02 -2.79
CA PRO A 149 15.51 12.19 -2.66
C PRO A 149 15.91 12.35 -1.18
N ASP A 150 15.22 13.23 -0.44
CA ASP A 150 15.71 13.73 0.86
C ASP A 150 14.80 13.37 2.04
N ILE A 151 14.12 12.22 1.99
CA ILE A 151 13.21 11.81 3.07
C ILE A 151 13.94 11.09 4.21
N ASN A 152 13.61 11.47 5.46
CA ASN A 152 14.20 10.84 6.64
C ASN A 152 13.84 9.36 6.73
N ARG A 153 14.68 8.59 7.43
CA ARG A 153 14.47 7.15 7.63
C ARG A 153 13.17 6.84 8.39
N GLU A 154 12.84 7.69 9.35
CA GLU A 154 11.68 7.57 10.24
C GLU A 154 10.34 7.86 9.54
N ASP A 155 10.36 8.60 8.43
CA ASP A 155 9.18 9.04 7.71
C ASP A 155 8.73 7.93 6.72
N TYR A 156 8.32 6.76 7.25
CA TYR A 156 7.90 5.60 6.44
C TYR A 156 6.42 5.61 6.05
N LYS A 157 5.60 6.41 6.75
CA LYS A 157 4.15 6.53 6.52
C LYS A 157 3.76 8.00 6.51
N LEU A 158 3.32 8.46 5.34
CA LEU A 158 2.88 9.82 5.11
C LEU A 158 1.38 9.85 4.75
N LEU A 159 0.76 11.00 4.94
CA LEU A 159 -0.54 11.34 4.39
C LEU A 159 -0.42 12.54 3.44
N ARG A 160 -1.17 12.47 2.36
CA ARG A 160 -1.34 13.60 1.44
C ARG A 160 -2.31 14.61 2.02
N LEU A 161 -2.01 15.88 1.81
CA LEU A 161 -2.86 17.02 2.13
C LEU A 161 -3.94 17.17 1.05
N LEU A 162 -5.00 16.38 1.18
CA LEU A 162 -6.15 16.36 0.28
C LEU A 162 -7.44 16.45 1.11
N ASN A 163 -8.56 16.81 0.46
CA ASN A 163 -9.88 16.76 1.09
C ASN A 163 -10.20 15.33 1.55
N ILE A 164 -9.78 14.32 0.79
CA ILE A 164 -9.78 12.91 1.17
C ILE A 164 -8.34 12.45 1.47
N ARG A 165 -8.01 12.18 2.74
CA ARG A 165 -6.64 11.83 3.17
C ARG A 165 -6.13 10.50 2.56
N ARG A 166 -5.29 10.54 1.53
CA ARG A 166 -4.65 9.35 0.94
C ARG A 166 -3.29 9.06 1.59
N LYS A 167 -2.95 7.77 1.77
CA LYS A 167 -1.67 7.36 2.36
C LYS A 167 -0.56 7.30 1.30
N VAL A 168 0.64 7.69 1.68
CA VAL A 168 1.88 7.37 0.95
C VAL A 168 2.75 6.54 1.86
N ILE A 169 3.15 5.37 1.39
CA ILE A 169 4.04 4.50 2.16
C ILE A 169 5.41 4.53 1.52
N VAL A 170 6.39 5.00 2.28
CA VAL A 170 7.78 5.06 1.86
C VAL A 170 8.44 3.72 2.18
N LEU A 171 9.00 3.12 1.14
CA LEU A 171 9.73 1.87 1.21
C LEU A 171 11.14 2.12 1.76
N PRO A 172 11.79 1.07 2.27
CA PRO A 172 13.22 1.12 2.58
C PRO A 172 14.03 1.59 1.37
N PRO A 173 15.25 2.11 1.62
CA PRO A 173 16.10 2.54 0.52
C PRO A 173 16.43 1.34 -0.37
N ILE A 174 16.17 1.48 -1.67
CA ILE A 174 16.51 0.52 -2.70
C ILE A 174 17.56 1.20 -3.59
N GLN A 175 18.78 0.66 -3.63
CA GLN A 175 19.91 1.26 -4.37
C GLN A 175 20.17 2.73 -4.01
N GLY A 176 20.05 3.08 -2.72
CA GLY A 176 20.24 4.45 -2.23
C GLY A 176 19.07 5.42 -2.49
N ARG A 177 18.01 4.99 -3.18
CA ARG A 177 16.80 5.80 -3.44
C ARG A 177 15.65 5.37 -2.55
N ARG A 178 14.86 6.33 -2.06
CA ARG A 178 13.65 6.04 -1.26
C ARG A 178 12.44 6.08 -2.18
N ILE A 179 11.79 4.93 -2.35
CA ILE A 179 10.61 4.81 -3.21
C ILE A 179 9.36 4.92 -2.35
N GLY A 180 8.39 5.73 -2.73
CA GLY A 180 7.09 5.77 -2.07
C GLY A 180 5.97 5.26 -2.96
N LEU A 181 4.96 4.67 -2.32
CA LEU A 181 3.75 4.18 -2.96
C LEU A 181 2.58 5.03 -2.47
N ALA A 182 2.12 5.95 -3.33
CA ALA A 182 1.04 6.86 -3.01
C ALA A 182 -0.31 6.29 -3.47
N GLN A 183 -1.29 6.25 -2.57
CA GLN A 183 -2.63 5.81 -2.90
C GLN A 183 -3.37 6.87 -3.72
N HIS A 184 -4.03 6.39 -4.77
CA HIS A 184 -4.94 7.16 -5.59
C HIS A 184 -6.24 6.41 -5.83
N CYS A 185 -7.27 7.14 -6.21
CA CYS A 185 -8.56 6.62 -6.61
C CYS A 185 -9.10 7.40 -7.81
N CYS A 186 -9.63 6.67 -8.79
CA CYS A 186 -10.49 7.22 -9.82
C CYS A 186 -11.85 6.54 -9.72
N SER A 187 -12.95 7.27 -9.83
CA SER A 187 -14.29 6.69 -9.82
C SER A 187 -15.12 7.27 -10.95
N VAL A 188 -15.80 6.41 -11.68
CA VAL A 188 -16.61 6.76 -12.85
C VAL A 188 -18.05 6.32 -12.62
N MET A 189 -19.01 7.14 -13.03
CA MET A 189 -20.43 6.87 -12.91
C MET A 189 -21.17 7.44 -14.10
N ILE A 190 -22.21 6.74 -14.55
CA ILE A 190 -23.21 7.28 -15.46
C ILE A 190 -24.46 7.61 -14.65
N VAL A 191 -24.95 8.84 -14.81
CA VAL A 191 -26.17 9.29 -14.16
C VAL A 191 -27.38 8.90 -15.02
N PRO A 192 -28.29 8.04 -14.53
CA PRO A 192 -29.47 7.62 -15.28
C PRO A 192 -30.55 8.72 -15.34
N GLY A 193 -31.46 8.65 -16.31
CA GLY A 193 -32.75 9.35 -16.24
C GLY A 193 -32.89 10.68 -17.01
N ARG A 194 -31.98 11.00 -17.94
CA ARG A 194 -32.12 12.19 -18.81
C ARG A 194 -32.58 11.81 -20.21
N LYS A 195 -33.74 12.35 -20.62
CA LYS A 195 -34.44 11.93 -21.84
C LYS A 195 -33.71 12.26 -23.16
N ASN A 196 -32.83 13.27 -23.19
CA ASN A 196 -32.16 13.74 -24.42
C ASN A 196 -30.64 13.90 -24.33
N THR A 197 -30.01 13.76 -23.15
CA THR A 197 -28.55 13.93 -23.00
C THR A 197 -28.01 13.00 -21.93
N TRP A 198 -26.85 12.41 -22.16
CA TRP A 198 -26.17 11.61 -21.14
C TRP A 198 -25.30 12.50 -20.22
N LEU A 199 -25.09 12.05 -18.99
CA LEU A 199 -24.22 12.71 -18.00
C LEU A 199 -23.28 11.68 -17.37
N GLY A 200 -21.99 11.85 -17.60
CA GLY A 200 -20.92 11.11 -16.91
C GLY A 200 -20.39 11.91 -15.72
N LEU A 201 -20.16 11.24 -14.60
CA LEU A 201 -19.48 11.81 -13.43
C LEU A 201 -18.18 11.07 -13.20
N VAL A 202 -17.08 11.82 -13.05
CA VAL A 202 -15.75 11.26 -12.82
C VAL A 202 -15.08 11.97 -11.63
N LEU A 203 -14.68 11.20 -10.63
CA LEU A 203 -13.97 11.68 -9.44
C LEU A 203 -12.50 11.29 -9.52
N VAL A 204 -11.62 12.26 -9.31
CA VAL A 204 -10.17 12.10 -9.42
C VAL A 204 -9.47 12.74 -8.22
N ASP A 205 -8.39 12.13 -7.75
CA ASP A 205 -7.52 12.75 -6.73
C ASP A 205 -6.60 13.82 -7.36
N SER A 206 -6.30 14.89 -6.62
CA SER A 206 -5.36 15.96 -7.03
C SER A 206 -3.99 15.42 -7.48
N PRO A 207 -3.20 16.15 -8.29
CA PRO A 207 -1.80 15.84 -8.53
C PRO A 207 -0.96 15.72 -7.25
N MET A 208 0.27 15.23 -7.41
CA MET A 208 1.22 15.19 -6.30
C MET A 208 1.62 16.60 -5.89
N GLN A 209 1.73 16.80 -4.59
CA GLN A 209 2.23 18.03 -3.97
C GLN A 209 3.40 17.64 -3.07
N ASP A 210 4.24 18.61 -2.76
CA ASP A 210 5.41 18.38 -1.91
C ASP A 210 5.08 18.37 -0.41
N ASN A 211 3.83 18.67 -0.04
CA ASN A 211 3.41 18.78 1.35
C ASN A 211 2.74 17.50 1.85
N TYR A 212 3.24 16.98 2.98
CA TYR A 212 2.77 15.74 3.58
C TYR A 212 2.64 15.86 5.10
N ILE A 213 1.82 14.99 5.69
CA ILE A 213 1.83 14.75 7.14
C ILE A 213 2.57 13.45 7.40
N SER A 214 3.67 13.50 8.14
CA SER A 214 4.37 12.33 8.64
C SER A 214 3.87 11.95 10.03
N PHE A 215 3.83 10.65 10.31
CA PHE A 215 3.53 10.14 11.65
C PHE A 215 4.82 9.67 12.33
N ARG A 216 5.28 10.43 13.34
CA ARG A 216 6.37 10.01 14.23
C ARG A 216 5.77 9.60 15.57
N GLY A 217 5.55 8.30 15.73
CA GLY A 217 4.82 7.76 16.89
C GLY A 217 3.35 8.20 16.88
N LYS A 218 2.95 8.99 17.89
CA LYS A 218 1.58 9.54 18.00
C LYS A 218 1.45 10.99 17.48
N GLN A 219 2.54 11.64 17.11
CA GLN A 219 2.53 13.04 16.67
C GLN A 219 2.44 13.15 15.15
N GLU A 220 1.57 14.05 14.68
CA GLU A 220 1.47 14.47 13.28
C GLU A 220 2.43 15.63 13.03
N MET A 221 3.34 15.48 12.07
CA MET A 221 4.25 16.55 11.66
C MET A 221 4.06 16.90 10.19
N TYR A 222 3.92 18.18 9.90
CA TYR A 222 3.89 18.69 8.53
C TYR A 222 5.31 18.71 7.98
N ILE A 223 5.52 18.01 6.87
CA ILE A 223 6.79 17.97 6.16
C ILE A 223 6.60 18.45 4.73
N LYS A 224 7.62 19.13 4.20
CA LYS A 224 7.71 19.46 2.79
C LYS A 224 8.87 18.69 2.20
N THR A 225 8.59 17.79 1.28
CA THR A 225 9.61 16.96 0.62
C THR A 225 9.23 16.80 -0.85
N PRO A 226 10.10 17.24 -1.78
CA PRO A 226 9.81 17.06 -3.20
C PRO A 226 9.77 15.58 -3.55
N CYS A 227 8.88 15.23 -4.47
CA CYS A 227 8.80 13.87 -5.00
C CYS A 227 8.78 13.90 -6.52
N THR A 228 9.42 12.92 -7.14
CA THR A 228 9.38 12.74 -8.60
C THR A 228 8.73 11.41 -8.94
N THR A 229 8.12 11.32 -10.12
CA THR A 229 7.60 10.04 -10.62
C THR A 229 8.76 9.09 -10.94
N LEU A 230 8.67 7.84 -10.51
CA LEU A 230 9.80 6.90 -10.56
C LEU A 230 10.28 6.57 -11.98
N PHE A 231 9.38 6.65 -12.96
CA PHE A 231 9.69 6.55 -14.37
C PHE A 231 9.05 7.73 -15.10
N HIS A 232 9.87 8.54 -15.76
CA HIS A 232 9.42 9.49 -16.76
C HIS A 232 9.36 8.73 -18.09
N GLY A 233 8.15 8.51 -18.60
CA GLY A 233 7.89 7.70 -19.80
C GLY A 233 7.11 6.44 -19.48
N THR A 234 6.05 6.18 -20.26
CA THR A 234 5.56 4.82 -20.45
C THR A 234 6.72 3.95 -20.93
N PRO A 235 6.78 2.64 -20.61
CA PRO A 235 7.77 1.75 -21.20
C PRO A 235 7.57 1.67 -22.73
N GLU A 236 8.17 2.61 -23.45
CA GLU A 236 8.22 2.74 -24.93
C GLU A 236 9.11 1.65 -25.58
N GLY A 237 9.36 0.55 -24.86
CA GLY A 237 10.02 -0.66 -25.38
C GLY A 237 9.06 -1.83 -25.63
N LEU A 238 7.79 -1.72 -25.24
CA LEU A 238 6.74 -2.64 -25.68
C LEU A 238 5.96 -1.92 -26.78
N GLN A 239 6.20 -2.30 -28.03
CA GLN A 239 5.39 -1.88 -29.18
C GLN A 239 3.92 -2.24 -28.94
N MET A 240 3.20 -1.31 -28.32
CA MET A 240 1.75 -1.30 -28.24
C MET A 240 1.28 -0.55 -29.49
N SER A 241 0.92 -1.30 -30.53
CA SER A 241 0.71 -0.84 -31.92
C SER A 241 -0.43 0.16 -32.15
N CYS A 242 -0.94 0.84 -31.12
CA CYS A 242 -2.10 1.74 -31.23
C CYS A 242 -1.85 3.15 -30.67
N ILE A 243 -0.59 3.57 -30.48
CA ILE A 243 -0.29 4.95 -30.08
C ILE A 243 -0.09 5.83 -31.31
N LEU A 244 -1.17 6.47 -31.77
CA LEU A 244 -1.03 7.73 -32.49
C LEU A 244 -0.51 8.79 -31.50
N ASN A 245 0.72 9.22 -31.72
CA ASN A 245 1.34 10.48 -31.28
C ASN A 245 1.11 10.91 -29.81
N LEU A 246 1.81 10.26 -28.87
CA LEU A 246 2.03 10.78 -27.50
C LEU A 246 3.41 11.45 -27.33
N ASN A 247 4.06 11.88 -28.42
CA ASN A 247 5.39 12.52 -28.42
C ASN A 247 5.43 13.92 -27.77
N THR A 248 4.39 14.33 -27.03
CA THR A 248 4.29 15.63 -26.35
C THR A 248 3.83 15.52 -24.89
N ILE A 249 4.10 14.42 -24.18
CA ILE A 249 3.86 14.36 -22.72
C ILE A 249 4.93 15.18 -21.99
N SER A 250 4.71 16.49 -21.99
CA SER A 250 5.34 17.46 -21.10
C SER A 250 5.02 17.13 -19.63
N ARG A 251 6.04 17.29 -18.78
CA ARG A 251 6.09 17.44 -17.31
C ARG A 251 4.75 17.28 -16.55
N ASP A 252 4.66 16.27 -15.67
CA ASP A 252 3.79 16.20 -14.48
C ASP A 252 2.32 16.66 -14.60
N ARG A 253 1.65 16.43 -15.74
CA ARG A 253 0.20 16.72 -15.88
C ARG A 253 -0.67 15.88 -14.94
N SER A 254 -1.72 16.49 -14.39
CA SER A 254 -2.69 15.83 -13.51
C SER A 254 -3.47 14.74 -14.27
N LEU A 255 -4.05 13.77 -13.56
CA LEU A 255 -4.91 12.76 -14.20
C LEU A 255 -6.12 13.44 -14.87
N LEU A 256 -6.64 14.52 -14.27
CA LEU A 256 -7.70 15.34 -14.83
C LEU A 256 -7.33 15.93 -16.20
N GLU A 257 -6.14 16.53 -16.34
CA GLU A 257 -5.72 17.15 -17.60
C GLU A 257 -5.56 16.10 -18.70
N LYS A 258 -4.94 14.96 -18.37
CA LYS A 258 -4.79 13.83 -19.30
C LYS A 258 -6.14 13.29 -19.77
N LEU A 259 -7.13 13.21 -18.88
CA LEU A 259 -8.48 12.76 -19.23
C LEU A 259 -9.18 13.76 -20.16
N LEU A 260 -9.13 15.05 -19.83
CA LEU A 260 -9.73 16.11 -20.64
C LEU A 260 -9.18 16.15 -22.07
N GLU A 261 -7.86 15.98 -22.24
CA GLU A 261 -7.20 15.92 -23.54
C GLU A 261 -7.57 14.64 -24.31
N SER A 262 -7.62 13.51 -23.60
CA SER A 262 -7.96 12.22 -24.21
C SER A 262 -9.38 12.19 -24.76
N TRP A 263 -10.35 12.76 -24.03
CA TRP A 263 -11.74 12.84 -24.45
C TRP A 263 -12.00 13.94 -25.49
N GLU A 264 -11.19 15.00 -25.51
CA GLU A 264 -11.25 15.98 -26.60
C GLU A 264 -10.79 15.37 -27.92
N SER A 265 -9.74 14.56 -27.87
CA SER A 265 -9.21 13.85 -29.05
C SER A 265 -10.16 12.78 -29.58
N SER A 266 -11.00 12.20 -28.72
CA SER A 266 -11.98 11.15 -29.06
C SER A 266 -13.42 11.66 -29.09
N ALA A 267 -13.63 12.97 -29.22
CA ALA A 267 -14.96 13.58 -29.18
C ALA A 267 -15.90 13.05 -30.28
N GLN A 268 -15.34 12.58 -31.41
CA GLN A 268 -16.10 12.01 -32.52
C GLN A 268 -16.74 10.66 -32.16
N ASP A 269 -16.05 9.83 -31.36
CA ASP A 269 -16.54 8.52 -30.92
C ASP A 269 -17.75 8.66 -29.98
N PHE A 270 -17.76 9.71 -29.14
CA PHE A 270 -18.88 10.05 -28.25
C PHE A 270 -20.08 10.66 -28.97
N ALA A 271 -19.90 11.17 -30.19
CA ALA A 271 -20.99 11.71 -30.99
C ALA A 271 -21.75 10.62 -31.75
N GLN A 272 -21.11 9.48 -32.02
CA GLN A 272 -21.69 8.35 -32.75
C GLN A 272 -22.31 7.29 -31.82
N ASN A 273 -21.73 7.09 -30.63
CA ASN A 273 -22.18 6.07 -29.68
C ASN A 273 -22.78 6.71 -28.42
N ASP A 274 -23.88 6.13 -27.92
CA ASP A 274 -24.41 6.47 -26.60
C ASP A 274 -23.36 6.23 -25.51
N LEU A 275 -23.31 7.12 -24.50
CA LEU A 275 -22.35 6.99 -23.41
C LEU A 275 -22.64 5.72 -22.60
N ASN A 276 -21.69 4.79 -22.67
CA ASN A 276 -21.69 3.56 -21.90
C ASN A 276 -20.61 3.61 -20.82
N LEU A 277 -20.81 2.85 -19.74
CA LEU A 277 -19.84 2.81 -18.65
C LEU A 277 -18.48 2.29 -19.17
N LYS A 278 -18.52 1.45 -20.21
CA LYS A 278 -17.37 1.00 -21.01
C LYS A 278 -16.59 2.16 -21.63
N THR A 279 -17.26 3.06 -22.37
CA THR A 279 -16.59 4.16 -23.09
C THR A 279 -16.06 5.22 -22.14
N LEU A 280 -16.79 5.54 -21.06
CA LEU A 280 -16.33 6.46 -20.03
C LEU A 280 -15.10 5.95 -19.26
N SER A 281 -15.03 4.63 -19.01
CA SER A 281 -13.96 4.01 -18.22
C SER A 281 -12.68 3.67 -19.00
N TYR A 282 -12.73 3.67 -20.33
CA TYR A 282 -11.60 3.26 -21.18
C TYR A 282 -10.32 4.08 -20.91
N TYR A 283 -10.39 5.42 -21.00
CA TYR A 283 -9.22 6.27 -20.79
C TYR A 283 -8.69 6.24 -19.34
N PRO A 284 -9.54 6.32 -18.29
CA PRO A 284 -9.10 6.09 -16.92
C PRO A 284 -8.38 4.76 -16.73
N LEU A 285 -8.93 3.65 -17.24
CA LEU A 285 -8.32 2.32 -17.11
C LEU A 285 -6.97 2.25 -17.84
N ARG A 286 -6.87 2.81 -19.04
CA ARG A 286 -5.61 2.86 -19.81
C ARG A 286 -4.53 3.66 -19.07
N LEU A 287 -4.87 4.83 -18.53
CA LEU A 287 -3.93 5.65 -17.75
C LEU A 287 -3.50 4.93 -16.46
N ILE A 288 -4.44 4.29 -15.77
CA ILE A 288 -4.16 3.54 -14.53
C ILE A 288 -3.30 2.30 -14.79
N ALA A 289 -3.43 1.64 -15.96
CA ALA A 289 -2.59 0.50 -16.33
C ALA A 289 -1.10 0.88 -16.33
N THR A 290 -0.75 2.08 -16.81
CA THR A 290 0.65 2.55 -16.80
C THR A 290 1.21 2.71 -15.39
N GLU A 291 0.41 3.20 -14.44
CA GLU A 291 0.78 3.29 -13.03
C GLU A 291 0.93 1.90 -12.38
N TRP A 292 0.13 0.91 -12.79
CA TRP A 292 0.31 -0.48 -12.34
C TRP A 292 1.57 -1.15 -12.87
N VAL A 293 1.97 -0.86 -14.10
CA VAL A 293 3.26 -1.32 -14.63
C VAL A 293 4.40 -0.74 -13.79
N ASN A 294 4.37 0.55 -13.49
CA ASN A 294 5.33 1.20 -12.58
C ASN A 294 5.33 0.58 -11.17
N TYR A 295 4.17 0.11 -10.70
CA TYR A 295 4.07 -0.60 -9.42
C TYR A 295 4.75 -1.97 -9.47
N ILE A 296 4.51 -2.75 -10.53
CA ILE A 296 5.16 -4.05 -10.74
C ILE A 296 6.68 -3.88 -10.77
N GLU A 297 7.18 -2.86 -11.46
CA GLU A 297 8.60 -2.55 -11.47
C GLU A 297 9.17 -2.38 -10.06
N VAL A 298 8.49 -1.62 -9.20
CA VAL A 298 8.94 -1.45 -7.81
C VAL A 298 8.96 -2.80 -7.07
N VAL A 299 7.98 -3.69 -7.30
CA VAL A 299 7.98 -5.04 -6.73
C VAL A 299 9.18 -5.85 -7.24
N ARG A 300 9.49 -5.80 -8.55
CA ARG A 300 10.64 -6.50 -9.14
C ARG A 300 11.98 -5.99 -8.60
N VAL A 301 12.17 -4.67 -8.50
CA VAL A 301 13.40 -4.11 -7.92
C VAL A 301 13.50 -4.48 -6.44
N SER A 302 12.38 -4.48 -5.71
CA SER A 302 12.34 -4.90 -4.31
C SER A 302 12.70 -6.38 -4.14
N LEU A 303 12.28 -7.24 -5.06
CA LEU A 303 12.70 -8.64 -5.10
C LEU A 303 14.21 -8.75 -5.26
N ARG A 304 14.79 -8.11 -6.28
CA ARG A 304 16.24 -8.14 -6.54
C ARG A 304 17.06 -7.66 -5.34
N ASN A 305 16.59 -6.65 -4.61
CA ASN A 305 17.27 -6.15 -3.42
C ASN A 305 17.24 -7.12 -2.24
N ASN A 306 16.19 -7.94 -2.12
CA ASN A 306 16.01 -8.86 -1.00
C ASN A 306 16.50 -10.30 -1.30
N SER A 307 16.73 -10.65 -2.57
CA SER A 307 17.05 -12.03 -2.97
C SER A 307 18.53 -12.42 -2.85
N SER A 308 19.45 -11.50 -2.56
CA SER A 308 20.87 -11.82 -2.44
C SER A 308 21.21 -12.23 -1.00
N PRO A 309 21.41 -13.53 -0.69
CA PRO A 309 22.03 -13.91 0.58
C PRO A 309 23.47 -13.35 0.61
N PRO A 310 23.97 -12.92 1.78
CA PRO A 310 25.37 -12.53 1.89
C PRO A 310 26.26 -13.72 1.50
N SER A 311 27.15 -13.52 0.53
CA SER A 311 28.08 -14.57 0.05
C SER A 311 29.09 -15.03 1.10
N ASN A 312 29.20 -14.31 2.22
CA ASN A 312 30.27 -14.49 3.20
C ASN A 312 29.72 -15.19 4.45
N THR A 313 30.20 -16.41 4.69
CA THR A 313 29.80 -17.32 5.79
C THR A 313 30.13 -16.79 7.20
N THR A 314 30.97 -15.75 7.31
CA THR A 314 31.31 -15.08 8.57
C THR A 314 30.45 -13.82 8.72
N ALA A 315 29.21 -13.99 9.18
CA ALA A 315 28.30 -12.87 9.38
C ALA A 315 28.84 -11.92 10.48
N SER A 316 29.29 -10.73 10.08
CA SER A 316 29.55 -9.63 11.00
C SER A 316 28.26 -9.27 11.76
N PRO A 317 28.32 -8.80 13.02
CA PRO A 317 27.13 -8.29 13.71
C PRO A 317 26.40 -7.20 12.91
N GLU A 318 27.12 -6.40 12.12
CA GLU A 318 26.53 -5.40 11.24
C GLU A 318 25.74 -6.01 10.07
N ASP A 319 26.25 -7.11 9.50
CA ASP A 319 25.56 -7.81 8.40
C ASP A 319 24.27 -8.46 8.89
N LEU A 320 24.27 -8.99 10.12
CA LEU A 320 23.06 -9.55 10.73
C LEU A 320 21.96 -8.49 10.89
N GLU A 321 22.30 -7.31 11.42
CA GLU A 321 21.34 -6.21 11.55
C GLU A 321 20.86 -5.69 10.19
N ARG A 322 21.74 -5.64 9.18
CA ARG A 322 21.35 -5.30 7.80
C ARG A 322 20.32 -6.28 7.26
N ILE A 323 20.56 -7.59 7.37
CA ILE A 323 19.65 -8.63 6.85
C ILE A 323 18.34 -8.62 7.64
N LYS A 324 18.37 -8.43 8.95
CA LYS A 324 17.18 -8.29 9.80
C LYS A 324 16.33 -7.08 9.39
N SER A 325 16.96 -5.95 9.10
CA SER A 325 16.26 -4.76 8.58
C SER A 325 15.66 -4.99 7.19
N ALA A 326 16.34 -5.75 6.33
CA ALA A 326 15.84 -6.12 5.01
C ALA A 326 14.60 -7.03 5.13
N VAL A 327 14.66 -8.10 5.93
CA VAL A 327 13.53 -9.02 6.15
C VAL A 327 12.33 -8.34 6.78
N THR A 328 12.53 -7.53 7.83
CA THR A 328 11.43 -6.79 8.46
C THR A 328 10.74 -5.87 7.46
N SER A 329 11.51 -5.23 6.59
CA SER A 329 10.93 -4.40 5.55
C SER A 329 10.19 -5.16 4.46
N ALA A 330 10.74 -6.32 4.07
CA ALA A 330 10.20 -7.14 3.02
C ALA A 330 8.92 -7.89 3.44
N SER A 331 8.78 -8.15 4.75
CA SER A 331 7.60 -8.79 5.36
C SER A 331 6.26 -8.08 5.09
N SER A 332 6.30 -6.78 4.72
CA SER A 332 5.08 -6.02 4.42
C SER A 332 4.57 -6.25 2.99
N TRP A 333 5.41 -6.72 2.07
CA TRP A 333 5.07 -6.88 0.66
C TRP A 333 3.95 -7.87 0.37
N PRO A 334 3.89 -9.07 1.00
CA PRO A 334 2.80 -10.02 0.73
C PRO A 334 1.41 -9.40 0.96
N ARG A 335 1.24 -8.64 2.04
CA ARG A 335 -0.01 -7.92 2.34
C ARG A 335 -0.34 -6.86 1.29
N ARG A 336 0.68 -6.14 0.77
CA ARG A 336 0.49 -5.12 -0.27
C ARG A 336 0.12 -5.74 -1.61
N VAL A 337 0.85 -6.78 -2.02
CA VAL A 337 0.60 -7.51 -3.26
C VAL A 337 -0.80 -8.12 -3.25
N ALA A 338 -1.21 -8.76 -2.15
CA ALA A 338 -2.56 -9.30 -2.00
C ALA A 338 -3.63 -8.20 -2.14
N SER A 339 -3.45 -7.06 -1.46
CA SER A 339 -4.39 -5.93 -1.54
C SER A 339 -4.46 -5.30 -2.94
N SER A 340 -3.32 -5.20 -3.64
CA SER A 340 -3.25 -4.68 -5.01
C SER A 340 -3.88 -5.66 -6.00
N THR A 341 -3.65 -6.96 -5.84
CA THR A 341 -4.24 -8.03 -6.65
C THR A 341 -5.77 -8.03 -6.56
N VAL A 342 -6.33 -7.84 -5.36
CA VAL A 342 -7.79 -7.70 -5.19
C VAL A 342 -8.35 -6.52 -5.98
N SER A 343 -7.63 -5.40 -6.01
CA SER A 343 -8.06 -4.21 -6.77
C SER A 343 -7.98 -4.45 -8.28
N LEU A 344 -6.88 -5.02 -8.76
CA LEU A 344 -6.70 -5.38 -10.18
C LEU A 344 -7.72 -6.41 -10.68
N ARG A 345 -7.99 -7.46 -9.89
CA ARG A 345 -9.00 -8.48 -10.24
C ARG A 345 -10.38 -7.87 -10.45
N ARG A 346 -10.72 -6.80 -9.74
CA ARG A 346 -11.99 -6.10 -9.97
C ARG A 346 -12.01 -5.30 -11.25
N SER A 347 -10.92 -4.61 -11.58
CA SER A 347 -10.78 -3.97 -12.88
C SER A 347 -10.94 -5.01 -14.00
N VAL A 348 -10.29 -6.17 -13.89
CA VAL A 348 -10.45 -7.28 -14.85
C VAL A 348 -11.89 -7.76 -14.92
N LEU A 349 -12.57 -7.99 -13.79
CA LEU A 349 -13.97 -8.41 -13.76
C LEU A 349 -14.90 -7.38 -14.40
N PHE A 350 -14.66 -6.09 -14.13
CA PHE A 350 -15.38 -4.98 -14.74
C PHE A 350 -15.17 -4.95 -16.26
N ILE A 351 -13.93 -5.14 -16.74
CA ILE A 351 -13.60 -5.18 -18.17
C ILE A 351 -14.28 -6.37 -18.84
N LYS A 352 -14.21 -7.57 -18.23
CA LYS A 352 -14.86 -8.79 -18.72
C LYS A 352 -16.37 -8.65 -18.81
N LYS A 353 -17.01 -8.01 -17.83
CA LYS A 353 -18.46 -7.76 -17.82
C LYS A 353 -18.87 -6.94 -19.06
N HIS A 354 -18.17 -5.85 -19.32
CA HIS A 354 -18.50 -4.92 -20.41
C HIS A 354 -17.94 -5.33 -21.77
N SER A 355 -17.25 -6.47 -21.85
CA SER A 355 -16.81 -7.08 -23.10
C SER A 355 -17.91 -7.89 -23.79
N ARG A 356 -18.95 -8.32 -23.06
CA ARG A 356 -19.99 -9.25 -23.57
C ARG A 356 -21.15 -8.57 -24.30
N LEU A 357 -21.27 -7.25 -24.18
CA LEU A 357 -22.52 -6.57 -24.48
C LEU A 357 -22.62 -5.98 -25.88
N ASP A 358 -21.51 -5.73 -26.58
CA ASP A 358 -21.47 -5.43 -28.02
C ASP A 358 -20.02 -5.04 -28.41
N ASP A 359 -19.67 -5.44 -29.63
CA ASP A 359 -18.68 -4.82 -30.53
C ASP A 359 -17.20 -5.27 -30.48
N ASN A 360 -16.69 -5.56 -31.69
CA ASN A 360 -15.34 -6.01 -32.08
C ASN A 360 -14.26 -4.94 -31.83
N SER A 361 -14.32 -4.21 -30.71
CA SER A 361 -13.33 -3.18 -30.42
C SER A 361 -12.03 -3.85 -29.95
N THR A 362 -11.12 -4.06 -30.90
CA THR A 362 -9.76 -4.58 -30.69
C THR A 362 -9.04 -3.88 -29.53
N ASN A 363 -9.31 -2.59 -29.33
CA ASN A 363 -8.77 -1.79 -28.24
C ASN A 363 -9.25 -2.22 -26.83
N TRP A 364 -10.51 -2.65 -26.68
CA TRP A 364 -11.03 -3.12 -25.38
C TRP A 364 -10.53 -4.52 -25.05
N GLU A 365 -10.39 -5.37 -26.06
CA GLU A 365 -9.76 -6.69 -25.92
C GLU A 365 -8.28 -6.55 -25.54
N ALA A 366 -7.55 -5.65 -26.20
CA ALA A 366 -6.16 -5.33 -25.82
C ALA A 366 -6.06 -4.83 -24.36
N LEU A 367 -6.96 -3.92 -23.94
CA LEU A 367 -6.99 -3.44 -22.55
C LEU A 367 -7.29 -4.58 -21.56
N ARG A 368 -8.14 -5.54 -21.95
CA ARG A 368 -8.40 -6.72 -21.12
C ARG A 368 -7.14 -7.57 -20.97
N ASP A 369 -6.46 -7.83 -22.07
CA ASP A 369 -5.22 -8.63 -22.09
C ASP A 369 -4.12 -7.96 -21.27
N ASP A 370 -4.00 -6.63 -21.34
CA ASP A 370 -3.09 -5.83 -20.51
C ASP A 370 -3.36 -6.04 -19.01
N TYR A 371 -4.63 -5.91 -18.58
CA TYR A 371 -4.98 -6.06 -17.17
C TYR A 371 -4.85 -7.50 -16.68
N GLU A 372 -5.12 -8.49 -17.54
CA GLU A 372 -4.85 -9.91 -17.25
C GLU A 372 -3.34 -10.16 -17.08
N TYR A 373 -2.51 -9.62 -17.98
CA TYR A 373 -1.06 -9.69 -17.92
C TYR A 373 -0.49 -9.01 -16.67
N ILE A 374 -0.93 -7.78 -16.37
CA ILE A 374 -0.52 -7.03 -15.16
C ILE A 374 -0.89 -7.82 -13.90
N THR A 375 -2.10 -8.40 -13.85
CA THR A 375 -2.53 -9.19 -12.70
C THR A 375 -1.69 -10.46 -12.54
N ALA A 376 -1.44 -11.20 -13.63
CA ALA A 376 -0.62 -12.40 -13.61
C ALA A 376 0.83 -12.11 -13.20
N SER A 377 1.43 -11.06 -13.79
CA SER A 377 2.79 -10.62 -13.48
C SER A 377 2.95 -10.21 -12.02
N LEU A 378 1.97 -9.48 -11.46
CA LEU A 378 2.00 -9.08 -10.06
C LEU A 378 1.93 -10.29 -9.12
N VAL A 379 1.07 -11.27 -9.43
CA VAL A 379 0.96 -12.51 -8.64
C VAL A 379 2.27 -13.29 -8.69
N GLN A 380 2.81 -13.51 -9.90
CA GLN A 380 4.06 -14.23 -10.10
C GLN A 380 5.23 -13.60 -9.34
N HIS A 381 5.46 -12.29 -9.50
CA HIS A 381 6.53 -11.60 -8.78
C HIS A 381 6.26 -11.51 -7.28
N GLY A 382 4.99 -11.47 -6.87
CA GLY A 382 4.56 -11.55 -5.48
C GLY A 382 4.95 -12.87 -4.81
N GLU A 383 4.69 -13.99 -5.47
CA GLU A 383 5.03 -15.34 -4.99
C GLU A 383 6.54 -15.55 -4.93
N GLN A 384 7.28 -15.08 -5.95
CA GLN A 384 8.74 -15.08 -5.95
C GLN A 384 9.30 -14.28 -4.77
N LEU A 385 8.74 -13.10 -4.50
CA LEU A 385 9.13 -12.26 -3.37
C LEU A 385 8.84 -12.91 -2.03
N GLN A 386 7.67 -13.53 -1.88
CA GLN A 386 7.33 -14.27 -0.67
C GLN A 386 8.30 -15.43 -0.42
N THR A 387 8.63 -16.18 -1.46
CA THR A 387 9.58 -17.31 -1.37
C THR A 387 10.97 -16.82 -0.99
N SER A 388 11.43 -15.72 -1.60
CA SER A 388 12.71 -15.08 -1.30
C SER A 388 12.77 -14.61 0.16
N VAL A 389 11.74 -13.90 0.64
CA VAL A 389 11.65 -13.44 2.04
C VAL A 389 11.65 -14.61 3.02
N LEU A 390 10.95 -15.70 2.72
CA LEU A 390 10.95 -16.89 3.55
C LEU A 390 12.34 -17.52 3.64
N SER A 391 13.03 -17.67 2.49
CA SER A 391 14.39 -18.21 2.44
C SER A 391 15.39 -17.38 3.27
N VAL A 392 15.37 -16.05 3.10
CA VAL A 392 16.24 -15.15 3.88
C VAL A 392 15.90 -15.18 5.37
N THR A 393 14.62 -15.29 5.73
CA THR A 393 14.20 -15.43 7.12
C THR A 393 14.72 -16.74 7.74
N MET A 394 14.66 -17.85 7.01
CA MET A 394 15.20 -19.13 7.47
C MET A 394 16.72 -19.06 7.65
N PHE A 395 17.42 -18.41 6.71
CA PHE A 395 18.85 -18.17 6.83
C PHE A 395 19.21 -17.32 8.06
N LEU A 396 18.46 -16.25 8.33
CA LEU A 396 18.61 -15.45 9.54
C LEU A 396 18.46 -16.28 10.82
N GLN A 397 17.42 -17.10 10.90
CA GLN A 397 17.18 -17.97 12.06
C GLN A 397 18.35 -18.95 12.28
N LEU A 398 18.92 -19.50 11.21
CA LEU A 398 20.09 -20.37 11.29
C LEU A 398 21.33 -19.61 11.79
N LEU A 399 21.55 -18.38 11.33
CA LEU A 399 22.66 -17.56 11.80
C LEU A 399 22.52 -17.17 13.28
N GLU A 400 21.34 -16.71 13.69
CA GLU A 400 21.06 -16.39 15.10
C GLU A 400 21.23 -17.63 15.99
N SER A 401 20.76 -18.80 15.54
CA SER A 401 20.94 -20.08 16.26
C SER A 401 22.42 -20.43 16.45
N ARG A 402 23.24 -20.29 15.39
CA ARG A 402 24.70 -20.53 15.48
C ARG A 402 25.38 -19.54 16.41
N ARG A 403 24.99 -18.27 16.37
CA ARG A 403 25.53 -17.22 17.25
C ARG A 403 25.22 -17.52 18.70
N VAL A 404 23.97 -17.79 19.03
CA VAL A 404 23.54 -18.15 20.39
C VAL A 404 24.27 -19.40 20.88
N SER A 405 24.48 -20.40 20.01
CA SER A 405 25.27 -21.58 20.34
C SER A 405 26.73 -21.24 20.68
N SER A 406 27.36 -20.33 19.92
CA SER A 406 28.71 -19.86 20.20
C SER A 406 28.79 -19.08 21.53
N GLU A 407 27.87 -18.15 21.75
CA GLU A 407 27.79 -17.37 22.99
C GLU A 407 27.57 -18.29 24.22
N THR A 408 26.71 -19.31 24.08
CA THR A 408 26.48 -20.32 25.13
C THR A 408 27.75 -21.09 25.48
N LYS A 409 28.61 -21.42 24.51
CA LYS A 409 29.90 -22.06 24.78
C LYS A 409 30.83 -21.17 25.60
N HIS A 410 30.85 -19.86 25.33
CA HIS A 410 31.65 -18.92 26.12
C HIS A 410 31.11 -18.79 27.55
N VAL A 411 29.80 -18.67 27.72
CA VAL A 411 29.15 -18.66 29.05
C VAL A 411 29.47 -19.96 29.80
N SER A 412 29.35 -21.11 29.15
CA SER A 412 29.66 -22.40 29.77
C SER A 412 31.11 -22.48 30.26
N ARG A 413 32.09 -21.99 29.47
CA ARG A 413 33.49 -21.92 29.90
C ARG A 413 33.68 -21.01 31.12
N LEU A 414 33.01 -19.87 31.16
CA LEU A 414 33.06 -18.95 32.29
C LEU A 414 32.43 -19.54 33.55
N THR A 415 31.27 -20.20 33.44
CA THR A 415 30.61 -20.86 34.57
C THR A 415 31.48 -21.99 35.14
N VAL A 416 32.13 -22.77 34.28
CA VAL A 416 33.09 -23.80 34.73
C VAL A 416 34.24 -23.16 35.50
N LEU A 417 34.81 -22.06 34.99
CA LEU A 417 35.87 -21.31 35.67
C LEU A 417 35.39 -20.80 37.05
N ALA A 418 34.24 -20.12 37.11
CA ALA A 418 33.67 -19.58 38.34
C ALA A 418 33.37 -20.67 39.38
N LEU A 419 32.80 -21.80 38.96
CA LEU A 419 32.54 -22.95 39.83
C LEU A 419 33.84 -23.50 40.43
N THR A 420 34.94 -23.48 39.69
CA THR A 420 36.25 -23.93 40.21
C THR A 420 36.91 -22.94 41.18
N PHE A 421 36.87 -21.63 40.88
CA PHE A 421 37.58 -20.64 41.69
C PHE A 421 36.84 -20.26 42.97
N VAL A 422 35.51 -20.13 42.96
CA VAL A 422 34.75 -19.66 44.13
C VAL A 422 34.98 -20.51 45.38
N PRO A 423 34.86 -21.85 45.32
CA PRO A 423 35.12 -22.71 46.49
C PRO A 423 36.59 -22.69 46.90
N LEU A 424 37.52 -22.63 45.94
CA LEU A 424 38.95 -22.60 46.20
C LEU A 424 39.37 -21.29 46.90
N SER A 425 38.82 -20.16 46.47
CA SER A 425 39.02 -18.86 47.11
C SER A 425 38.44 -18.82 48.52
N PHE A 426 37.28 -19.45 48.75
CA PHE A 426 36.72 -19.58 50.09
C PHE A 426 37.62 -20.39 51.02
N VAL A 427 38.14 -21.53 50.56
CA VAL A 427 39.10 -22.34 51.33
C VAL A 427 40.36 -21.55 51.63
N SER A 428 40.95 -20.89 50.62
CA SER A 428 42.14 -20.04 50.82
C SER A 428 41.89 -18.94 51.85
N SER A 429 40.75 -18.24 51.78
CA SER A 429 40.36 -17.22 52.75
C SER A 429 40.16 -17.79 54.16
N LEU A 430 39.50 -18.94 54.29
CA LEU A 430 39.20 -19.58 55.57
C LEU A 430 40.48 -20.01 56.29
N PHE A 431 41.42 -20.63 55.57
CA PHE A 431 42.70 -21.05 56.14
C PHE A 431 43.68 -19.89 56.37
N SER A 432 43.55 -18.79 55.61
CA SER A 432 44.34 -17.57 55.82
C SER A 432 43.95 -16.78 57.08
N MET A 433 42.79 -17.04 57.67
CA MET A 433 42.32 -16.32 58.87
C MET A 433 43.03 -16.75 60.17
N ASN A 434 43.77 -17.86 60.15
CA ASN A 434 44.41 -18.41 61.34
C ASN A 434 45.92 -18.64 61.10
N GLU A 435 46.76 -18.05 61.95
CA GLU A 435 48.22 -18.10 61.82
C GLU A 435 48.80 -19.53 61.85
N VAL A 436 48.11 -20.47 62.49
CA VAL A 436 48.53 -21.89 62.59
C VAL A 436 48.54 -22.59 61.22
N PHE A 437 47.65 -22.20 60.32
CA PHE A 437 47.49 -22.75 58.96
C PHE A 437 48.04 -21.83 57.87
N SER A 438 48.60 -20.68 58.27
CA SER A 438 49.21 -19.72 57.36
C SER A 438 50.48 -20.29 56.70
N PRO A 439 50.91 -19.74 55.54
CA PRO A 439 52.12 -20.20 54.86
C PRO A 439 53.36 -20.05 55.78
N GLY A 440 53.99 -21.17 56.11
CA GLY A 440 55.11 -21.25 57.07
C GLY A 440 54.72 -21.77 58.46
N GLY A 441 53.42 -21.96 58.73
CA GLY A 441 52.92 -22.57 59.96
C GLY A 441 53.09 -24.11 59.98
N PRO A 442 53.07 -24.73 61.18
CA PRO A 442 53.34 -26.17 61.34
C PRO A 442 52.28 -27.07 60.69
N LEU A 443 51.07 -26.54 60.43
CA LEU A 443 49.94 -27.28 59.87
C LEU A 443 49.57 -26.85 58.44
N PHE A 444 50.45 -26.13 57.74
CA PHE A 444 50.20 -25.64 56.37
C PHE A 444 49.82 -26.77 55.38
N TRP A 445 50.29 -28.00 55.59
CA TRP A 445 49.96 -29.15 54.73
C TRP A 445 48.45 -29.47 54.68
N VAL A 446 47.69 -29.14 55.73
CA VAL A 446 46.24 -29.39 55.83
C VAL A 446 45.47 -28.65 54.74
N TYR A 447 45.96 -27.46 54.33
CA TYR A 447 45.38 -26.72 53.21
C TYR A 447 45.37 -27.55 51.92
N PHE A 448 46.48 -28.21 51.58
CA PHE A 448 46.55 -29.05 50.37
C PHE A 448 45.65 -30.28 50.47
N VAL A 449 45.57 -30.89 51.65
CA VAL A 449 44.71 -32.06 51.90
C VAL A 449 43.23 -31.73 51.73
N VAL A 450 42.80 -30.50 52.02
CA VAL A 450 41.40 -30.08 51.88
C VAL A 450 41.14 -29.49 50.48
N ALA A 451 42.05 -28.68 49.95
CA ALA A 451 41.88 -28.01 48.66
C ALA A 451 41.87 -28.98 47.48
N THR A 452 42.75 -29.99 47.46
CA THR A 452 42.84 -30.97 46.37
C THR A 452 41.57 -31.80 46.17
N PRO A 453 40.99 -32.47 47.19
CA PRO A 453 39.76 -33.23 47.01
C PRO A 453 38.55 -32.34 46.73
N LEU A 454 38.49 -31.13 47.28
CA LEU A 454 37.46 -30.16 46.93
C LEU A 454 37.52 -29.79 45.44
N LEU A 455 38.72 -29.48 44.93
CA LEU A 455 38.95 -29.15 43.53
C LEU A 455 38.54 -30.30 42.60
N ILE A 456 38.93 -31.54 42.94
CA ILE A 456 38.54 -32.74 42.19
C ILE A 456 37.02 -32.92 42.20
N THR A 457 36.38 -32.76 43.36
CA THR A 457 34.91 -32.91 43.51
C THR A 457 34.16 -31.86 42.68
N VAL A 458 34.58 -30.60 42.75
CA VAL A 458 33.99 -29.49 41.99
C VAL A 458 34.22 -29.68 40.48
N PHE A 459 35.40 -30.15 40.07
CA PHE A 459 35.69 -30.42 38.66
C PHE A 459 34.83 -31.56 38.10
N ILE A 460 34.64 -32.64 38.88
CA ILE A 460 33.75 -33.75 38.52
C ILE A 460 32.31 -33.26 38.43
N LEU A 461 31.83 -32.47 39.39
CA LEU A 461 30.48 -31.90 39.36
C LEU A 461 30.27 -31.00 38.13
N ALA A 462 31.22 -30.09 37.86
CA ALA A 462 31.17 -29.20 36.69
C ALA A 462 31.16 -29.98 35.37
N ARG A 463 31.94 -31.07 35.26
CA ARG A 463 31.96 -31.93 34.07
C ARG A 463 30.72 -32.82 33.97
N SER A 464 30.19 -33.31 35.08
CA SER A 464 28.98 -34.14 35.12
C SER A 464 27.73 -33.38 34.66
N SER A 465 27.62 -32.09 35.00
CA SER A 465 26.55 -31.20 34.52
C SER A 465 26.54 -31.08 32.99
N GLN A 466 27.73 -31.03 32.36
CA GLN A 466 27.85 -31.05 30.90
C GLN A 466 27.48 -32.41 30.29
N TRP A 467 27.74 -33.52 30.99
CA TRP A 467 27.42 -34.87 30.51
C TRP A 467 25.94 -35.24 30.70
N GLY A 468 25.29 -34.74 31.75
CA GLY A 468 23.87 -34.94 32.01
C GLY A 468 22.98 -34.41 30.89
N SER A 469 23.34 -33.28 30.27
CA SER A 469 22.61 -32.73 29.12
C SER A 469 22.78 -33.57 27.84
N VAL A 470 23.96 -34.19 27.62
CA VAL A 470 24.20 -35.12 26.50
C VAL A 470 23.46 -36.45 26.70
N PHE A 471 23.42 -36.95 27.94
CA PHE A 471 22.74 -38.20 28.26
C PHE A 471 21.22 -38.08 28.14
N ILE A 472 20.64 -36.94 28.56
CA ILE A 472 19.20 -36.65 28.38
C ILE A 472 18.87 -36.45 26.90
N TYR A 473 19.70 -35.75 26.12
CA TYR A 473 19.50 -35.56 24.68
C TYR A 473 19.52 -36.89 23.89
N ASN A 474 20.47 -37.77 24.20
CA ASN A 474 20.55 -39.10 23.57
C ASN A 474 19.41 -40.03 23.99
N ARG A 475 18.86 -39.88 25.20
CA ARG A 475 17.70 -40.65 25.66
C ARG A 475 16.38 -40.20 25.02
N VAL A 476 16.24 -38.92 24.67
CA VAL A 476 15.04 -38.37 24.00
C VAL A 476 15.00 -38.72 22.50
N LYS A 477 16.14 -38.82 21.82
CA LYS A 477 16.21 -39.33 20.42
C LYS A 477 16.17 -40.86 20.30
N GLY A 478 16.27 -41.58 21.41
CA GLY A 478 16.35 -43.04 21.47
C GLY A 478 15.01 -43.77 21.58
N PHE A 479 13.86 -43.08 21.54
CA PHE A 479 12.56 -43.75 21.42
C PHE A 479 12.15 -43.84 19.94
N PRO A 480 12.28 -45.00 19.28
CA PRO A 480 11.47 -45.26 18.10
C PRO A 480 10.00 -45.24 18.51
N SER A 481 9.19 -44.47 17.80
CA SER A 481 7.74 -44.57 17.79
C SER A 481 7.37 -46.00 17.38
N GLY A 482 7.04 -46.83 18.37
CA GLY A 482 6.23 -48.02 18.19
C GLY A 482 4.76 -47.65 18.08
#